data_AF-A0A481C2M6-F1
#
_entry.id   AF-A0A481C2M6-F1
#
_cell.length_a   1.000
_cell.length_b   1.000
_cell.length_c   1.000
_cell.angle_alpha   90.00
_cell.angle_beta   90.00
_cell.angle_gamma   90.00
#
_symmetry.space_group_name_H-M   'P 1'
#
loop_
_entity.id
_entity.type
_entity.pdbx_description
1 polymer ?
#
loop_
_entity_poly.entity_id
_entity_poly.type
_entity_poly.pdbx_seq_one_letter_code
_entity_poly.pdbx_strand_id
1 'polypeptide(L)'
;MAAGVPCALVTSCSSTFSADRLVQNILGTEDVIVEVTANDAVRFYPWTIDNKYYSADINLCVVPNKFLITAEIAESVQAFVVYFDSTQTSGLDSVSSWLPLAEAWLPEVMILVCDRVSENGVNRQKAQEWCIKHGFELVELNPEELPEEDDDFPESTGIKRIVQALNANVWSNVVMKNEKNQGFSLLSSLAGANHNIGSADTCHSEQPCLPAAERTEALLDHRGGASNTADAQVDSIVDPMLDLDIQELASLTTGGGDLENFERLFSKLKEMKDKAATLPHEQRKLHAEKVRKSVRYLLSTYNRSSAVRIIIILVYF
;
A
#
# COMPACT_ATOMS: atom_id res chain seq x y z
N MET A 1 -21.40 14.04 -12.99
CA MET A 1 -20.39 13.37 -13.86
C MET A 1 -19.30 14.34 -14.29
N ALA A 2 -18.28 14.52 -13.46
CA ALA A 2 -16.99 14.97 -13.97
C ALA A 2 -16.43 13.82 -14.82
N ALA A 3 -16.33 14.01 -16.14
CA ALA A 3 -15.76 13.00 -17.03
C ALA A 3 -14.33 12.64 -16.56
N GLY A 4 -14.03 11.34 -16.48
CA GLY A 4 -12.67 10.85 -16.17
C GLY A 4 -12.34 10.62 -14.69
N VAL A 5 -13.30 10.69 -13.77
CA VAL A 5 -13.08 10.24 -12.38
C VAL A 5 -13.03 8.70 -12.34
N PRO A 6 -11.97 8.08 -11.80
CA PRO A 6 -11.89 6.63 -11.74
C PRO A 6 -12.94 6.05 -10.79
N CYS A 7 -13.33 4.80 -11.03
CA CYS A 7 -14.37 4.16 -10.25
C CYS A 7 -14.03 2.73 -9.83
N ALA A 8 -14.58 2.33 -8.70
CA ALA A 8 -14.77 0.93 -8.34
C ALA A 8 -16.18 0.53 -8.79
N LEU A 9 -16.29 -0.40 -9.73
CA LEU A 9 -17.57 -0.96 -10.13
C LEU A 9 -18.05 -1.94 -9.06
N VAL A 10 -19.26 -1.74 -8.53
CA VAL A 10 -19.87 -2.57 -7.50
C VAL A 10 -21.17 -3.16 -8.02
N THR A 11 -21.31 -4.48 -7.97
CA THR A 11 -22.54 -5.16 -8.40
C THR A 11 -22.88 -6.33 -7.48
N SER A 12 -24.15 -6.76 -7.51
CA SER A 12 -24.61 -7.92 -6.76
C SER A 12 -25.35 -8.89 -7.67
N CYS A 13 -24.93 -10.15 -7.61
CA CYS A 13 -25.58 -11.28 -8.24
C CYS A 13 -26.55 -12.01 -7.29
N SER A 14 -27.01 -11.34 -6.23
CA SER A 14 -27.98 -11.86 -5.27
C SER A 14 -29.29 -11.08 -5.30
N SER A 15 -30.41 -11.76 -5.09
CA SER A 15 -31.73 -11.16 -4.91
C SER A 15 -31.97 -10.63 -3.49
N THR A 16 -31.19 -11.11 -2.52
CA THR A 16 -31.38 -10.82 -1.08
C THR A 16 -30.44 -9.75 -0.54
N PHE A 17 -29.39 -9.41 -1.30
CA PHE A 17 -28.37 -8.44 -0.89
C PHE A 17 -28.06 -7.49 -2.05
N SER A 18 -28.31 -6.19 -1.87
CA SER A 18 -28.10 -5.19 -2.91
C SER A 18 -26.66 -4.66 -2.92
N ALA A 19 -26.19 -4.25 -4.10
CA ALA A 19 -24.91 -3.57 -4.25
C ALA A 19 -24.90 -2.21 -3.52
N ASP A 20 -26.04 -1.52 -3.44
CA ASP A 20 -26.23 -0.32 -2.62
C ASP A 20 -25.83 -0.54 -1.17
N ARG A 21 -26.33 -1.63 -0.57
CA ARG A 21 -26.06 -1.97 0.83
C ARG A 21 -24.57 -2.24 1.03
N LEU A 22 -23.91 -2.87 0.06
CA LEU A 22 -22.47 -3.04 0.09
C LEU A 22 -21.73 -1.70 0.07
N VAL A 23 -22.14 -0.79 -0.81
CA VAL A 23 -21.55 0.56 -0.90
C VAL A 23 -21.77 1.37 0.37
N GLN A 24 -22.97 1.37 0.94
CA GLN A 24 -23.26 2.02 2.22
C GLN A 24 -22.39 1.49 3.35
N ASN A 25 -22.19 0.18 3.41
CA ASN A 25 -21.29 -0.44 4.37
C ASN A 25 -19.83 0.00 4.16
N ILE A 26 -19.35 0.06 2.91
CA ILE A 26 -17.99 0.53 2.57
C ILE A 26 -17.78 1.99 2.99
N LEU A 27 -18.79 2.85 2.78
CA LEU A 27 -18.73 4.27 3.13
C LEU A 27 -18.96 4.52 4.63
N GLY A 28 -19.52 3.55 5.35
CA GLY A 28 -19.85 3.67 6.77
C GLY A 28 -21.00 4.63 7.07
N THR A 29 -21.84 4.94 6.08
CA THR A 29 -22.98 5.86 6.24
C THR A 29 -24.14 5.49 5.30
N GLU A 30 -25.37 5.70 5.77
CA GLU A 30 -26.60 5.51 4.98
C GLU A 30 -27.01 6.80 4.24
N ASP A 31 -26.61 7.96 4.75
CA ASP A 31 -26.91 9.29 4.19
C ASP A 31 -25.89 9.68 3.11
N VAL A 32 -25.82 8.90 2.02
CA VAL A 32 -24.87 9.17 0.93
C VAL A 32 -25.51 10.02 -0.16
N ILE A 33 -24.77 11.05 -0.60
CA ILE A 33 -25.13 11.82 -1.80
C ILE A 33 -24.92 10.92 -3.01
N VAL A 34 -26.02 10.49 -3.66
CA VAL A 34 -25.98 9.64 -4.84
C VAL A 34 -26.17 10.50 -6.08
N GLU A 35 -25.18 10.47 -6.98
CA GLU A 35 -25.39 10.96 -8.35
C GLU A 35 -26.01 9.83 -9.17
N VAL A 36 -27.21 10.06 -9.71
CA VAL A 36 -27.86 9.09 -10.57
C VAL A 36 -27.85 9.55 -12.03
N THR A 37 -27.62 8.61 -12.93
CA THR A 37 -27.77 8.84 -14.37
C THR A 37 -29.20 9.26 -14.73
N ALA A 38 -29.38 9.91 -15.90
CA ALA A 38 -30.68 10.43 -16.33
C ALA A 38 -31.83 9.40 -16.39
N ASN A 39 -31.51 8.09 -16.41
CA ASN A 39 -32.48 6.99 -16.39
C ASN A 39 -32.61 6.31 -15.01
N ASP A 40 -32.06 6.91 -13.96
CA ASP A 40 -32.05 6.45 -12.57
C ASP A 40 -31.45 5.04 -12.33
N ALA A 41 -30.77 4.48 -13.35
CA ALA A 41 -30.39 3.08 -13.36
C ALA A 41 -28.98 2.83 -12.79
N VAL A 42 -28.00 3.63 -13.21
CA VAL A 42 -26.63 3.57 -12.66
C VAL A 42 -26.45 4.67 -11.62
N ARG A 43 -25.90 4.29 -10.47
CA ARG A 43 -25.69 5.16 -9.31
C ARG A 43 -24.20 5.31 -9.03
N PHE A 44 -23.77 6.54 -8.80
CA PHE A 44 -22.41 6.88 -8.43
C PHE A 44 -22.42 7.46 -7.02
N TYR A 45 -21.56 6.91 -6.16
CA TYR A 45 -21.36 7.37 -4.81
C TYR A 45 -19.94 7.96 -4.75
N PRO A 46 -19.80 9.30 -4.75
CA PRO A 46 -18.51 9.94 -4.63
C PRO A 46 -17.83 9.54 -3.32
N TRP A 47 -16.57 9.17 -3.41
CA TRP A 47 -15.77 8.80 -2.25
C TRP A 47 -14.35 9.33 -2.38
N THR A 48 -13.93 10.11 -1.40
CA THR A 48 -12.54 10.56 -1.29
C THR A 48 -11.77 9.57 -0.42
N ILE A 49 -10.81 8.88 -1.03
CA ILE A 49 -9.78 8.17 -0.30
C ILE A 49 -8.77 9.21 0.16
N ASP A 50 -8.67 9.42 1.46
CA ASP A 50 -7.69 10.31 2.07
C ASP A 50 -6.92 9.56 3.16
N ASN A 51 -5.81 8.92 2.79
CA ASN A 51 -5.00 8.14 3.72
C ASN A 51 -3.69 8.87 4.06
N LYS A 52 -2.79 8.21 4.79
CA LYS A 52 -1.52 8.83 5.21
C LYS A 52 -0.62 9.22 4.02
N TYR A 53 -0.70 8.48 2.92
CA TYR A 53 0.23 8.58 1.80
C TYR A 53 -0.31 9.43 0.66
N TYR A 54 -1.62 9.37 0.40
CA TYR A 54 -2.23 10.06 -0.72
C TYR A 54 -3.69 10.45 -0.48
N SER A 55 -4.20 11.32 -1.35
CA SER A 55 -5.63 11.57 -1.56
C SER A 55 -6.02 11.21 -2.99
N ALA A 56 -7.21 10.65 -3.20
CA ALA A 56 -7.78 10.37 -4.51
C ALA A 56 -9.31 10.44 -4.44
N ASP A 57 -9.93 11.14 -5.40
CA ASP A 57 -11.39 11.19 -5.54
C ASP A 57 -11.85 10.10 -6.49
N ILE A 58 -12.68 9.18 -6.03
CA ILE A 58 -13.18 8.08 -6.84
C ILE A 58 -14.71 8.01 -6.76
N ASN A 59 -15.31 7.21 -7.63
CA ASN A 59 -16.72 6.84 -7.48
C ASN A 59 -16.85 5.35 -7.16
N LEU A 60 -17.73 5.00 -6.22
CA LEU A 60 -18.28 3.65 -6.16
C LEU A 60 -19.47 3.63 -7.13
N CYS A 61 -19.34 2.88 -8.23
CA CYS A 61 -20.32 2.85 -9.31
C CYS A 61 -21.18 1.58 -9.18
N VAL A 62 -22.45 1.75 -8.80
CA VAL A 62 -23.40 0.65 -8.72
C VAL A 62 -24.15 0.51 -10.03
N VAL A 63 -24.02 -0.67 -10.63
CA VAL A 63 -24.67 -1.02 -11.89
C VAL A 63 -25.60 -2.22 -11.68
N PRO A 64 -26.93 -2.07 -11.87
CA PRO A 64 -27.90 -3.15 -11.69
C PRO A 64 -27.73 -4.31 -12.67
N ASN A 65 -27.28 -4.03 -13.89
CA ASN A 65 -27.00 -5.04 -14.89
C ASN A 65 -25.91 -4.58 -15.87
N LYS A 66 -25.14 -5.53 -16.38
CA LYS A 66 -23.99 -5.25 -17.25
C LYS A 66 -24.31 -4.55 -18.59
N PHE A 67 -25.57 -4.54 -19.02
CA PHE A 67 -25.97 -3.85 -20.26
C PHE A 67 -26.09 -2.33 -20.09
N LEU A 68 -26.05 -1.84 -18.85
CA LEU A 68 -26.04 -0.42 -18.53
C LEU A 68 -24.63 0.19 -18.50
N ILE A 69 -23.61 -0.62 -18.77
CA ILE A 69 -22.23 -0.14 -18.79
C ILE A 69 -21.99 0.58 -20.11
N THR A 70 -21.81 1.89 -20.02
CA THR A 70 -21.43 2.73 -21.16
C THR A 70 -19.90 2.68 -21.37
N ALA A 71 -19.45 3.18 -22.51
CA ALA A 71 -18.00 3.30 -22.78
C ALA A 71 -17.31 4.18 -21.73
N GLU A 72 -17.95 5.28 -21.30
CA GLU A 72 -17.38 6.16 -20.27
C GLU A 72 -17.23 5.46 -18.92
N ILE A 73 -18.21 4.62 -18.55
CA ILE A 73 -18.11 3.81 -17.33
C ILE A 73 -16.96 2.82 -17.48
N ALA A 74 -16.93 2.06 -18.57
CA ALA A 74 -15.91 1.04 -18.84
C ALA A 74 -14.48 1.59 -18.77
N GLU A 75 -14.24 2.77 -19.36
CA GLU A 75 -12.92 3.43 -19.34
C GLU A 75 -12.51 3.93 -17.95
N SER A 76 -13.47 4.12 -17.04
CA SER A 76 -13.22 4.59 -15.67
C SER A 76 -13.01 3.47 -14.64
N VAL A 77 -13.32 2.20 -14.97
CA VAL A 77 -13.23 1.08 -14.03
C VAL A 77 -11.77 0.76 -13.72
N GLN A 78 -11.38 0.84 -12.44
CA GLN A 78 -10.05 0.43 -11.95
C GLN A 78 -10.11 -0.61 -10.83
N ALA A 79 -11.29 -0.83 -10.25
CA ALA A 79 -11.56 -1.90 -9.31
C ALA A 79 -12.93 -2.52 -9.61
N PHE A 80 -13.08 -3.82 -9.33
CA PHE A 80 -14.34 -4.54 -9.48
C PHE A 80 -14.67 -5.34 -8.22
N VAL A 81 -15.83 -5.05 -7.64
CA VAL A 81 -16.34 -5.70 -6.43
C VAL A 81 -17.69 -6.32 -6.75
N VAL A 82 -17.80 -7.65 -6.63
CA VAL A 82 -19.02 -8.37 -6.99
C VAL A 82 -19.48 -9.25 -5.83
N TYR A 83 -20.71 -9.02 -5.40
CA TYR A 83 -21.35 -9.88 -4.40
C TYR A 83 -22.02 -11.08 -5.07
N PHE A 84 -21.88 -12.27 -4.48
CA PHE A 84 -22.62 -13.46 -4.87
C PHE A 84 -23.25 -14.15 -3.66
N ASP A 85 -24.34 -14.85 -3.91
CA ASP A 85 -24.99 -15.68 -2.91
C ASP A 85 -24.37 -17.08 -2.92
N SER A 86 -23.54 -17.36 -1.92
CA SER A 86 -22.88 -18.65 -1.76
C SER A 86 -23.84 -19.79 -1.43
N THR A 87 -25.06 -19.52 -0.93
CA THR A 87 -26.05 -20.57 -0.65
C THR A 87 -26.62 -21.20 -1.93
N GLN A 88 -26.48 -20.52 -3.07
CA GLN A 88 -26.91 -21.01 -4.37
C GLN A 88 -25.76 -21.72 -5.08
N THR A 89 -25.99 -22.96 -5.51
CA THR A 89 -24.99 -23.77 -6.23
C THR A 89 -24.49 -23.14 -7.54
N SER A 90 -25.35 -22.34 -8.18
CA SER A 90 -25.11 -21.54 -9.38
C SER A 90 -24.68 -20.09 -9.06
N GLY A 91 -24.36 -19.76 -7.81
CA GLY A 91 -24.04 -18.39 -7.39
C GLY A 91 -22.90 -17.76 -8.21
N LEU A 92 -21.90 -18.57 -8.59
CA LEU A 92 -20.77 -18.15 -9.42
C LEU A 92 -21.10 -18.03 -10.91
N ASP A 93 -22.19 -18.61 -11.41
CA ASP A 93 -22.52 -18.57 -12.84
C ASP A 93 -22.90 -17.15 -13.27
N SER A 94 -23.67 -16.46 -12.41
CA SER A 94 -24.05 -15.06 -12.60
C SER A 94 -22.82 -14.14 -12.61
N VAL A 95 -21.88 -14.37 -11.70
CA VAL A 95 -20.59 -13.65 -11.63
C VAL A 95 -19.75 -13.93 -12.88
N SER A 96 -19.67 -15.19 -13.30
CA SER A 96 -18.90 -15.61 -14.48
C SER A 96 -19.36 -14.89 -15.76
N SER A 97 -20.62 -14.47 -15.81
CA SER A 97 -21.17 -13.69 -16.92
C SER A 97 -20.57 -12.27 -17.06
N TRP A 98 -19.87 -11.78 -16.03
CA TRP A 98 -19.15 -10.50 -16.01
C TRP A 98 -17.68 -10.62 -16.44
N LEU A 99 -17.13 -11.84 -16.49
CA LEU A 99 -15.71 -12.07 -16.80
C LEU A 99 -15.27 -11.44 -18.15
N PRO A 100 -16.04 -11.54 -19.26
CA PRO A 100 -15.63 -10.92 -20.53
C PRO A 100 -15.44 -9.40 -20.42
N LEU A 101 -16.16 -8.75 -19.51
CA LEU A 101 -16.04 -7.32 -19.26
C LEU A 101 -14.87 -7.03 -18.32
N ALA A 102 -14.71 -7.80 -17.25
CA ALA A 102 -13.58 -7.67 -16.33
C ALA A 102 -12.23 -7.89 -17.04
N GLU A 103 -12.16 -8.86 -17.96
CA GLU A 103 -11.00 -9.14 -18.81
C GLU A 103 -10.69 -7.98 -19.77
N ALA A 104 -11.70 -7.21 -20.19
CA ALA A 104 -11.52 -6.04 -21.04
C ALA A 104 -11.05 -4.81 -20.25
N TRP A 105 -11.52 -4.64 -19.01
CA TRP A 105 -11.15 -3.50 -18.16
C TRP A 105 -9.80 -3.68 -17.45
N LEU A 106 -9.40 -4.93 -17.18
CA LEU A 106 -8.18 -5.27 -16.42
C LEU A 106 -8.04 -4.48 -15.10
N PRO A 107 -9.05 -4.47 -14.21
CA PRO A 107 -8.96 -3.77 -12.94
C PRO A 107 -7.84 -4.34 -12.07
N GLU A 108 -7.13 -3.47 -11.35
CA GLU A 108 -6.02 -3.87 -10.46
C GLU A 108 -6.53 -4.57 -9.20
N VAL A 109 -7.77 -4.27 -8.78
CA VAL A 109 -8.42 -4.86 -7.62
C VAL A 109 -9.69 -5.59 -8.06
N MET A 110 -9.74 -6.90 -7.85
CA MET A 110 -10.91 -7.75 -8.11
C MET A 110 -11.31 -8.50 -6.84
N ILE A 111 -12.53 -8.27 -6.35
CA ILE A 111 -13.00 -8.84 -5.08
C ILE A 111 -14.34 -9.55 -5.29
N LEU A 112 -14.36 -10.83 -4.94
CA LEU A 112 -15.57 -11.65 -4.86
C LEU A 112 -16.06 -11.63 -3.40
N VAL A 113 -17.27 -11.12 -3.19
CA VAL A 113 -17.84 -10.93 -1.86
C VAL A 113 -18.99 -11.90 -1.64
N CYS A 114 -19.07 -12.52 -0.46
CA CYS A 114 -20.28 -13.19 0.01
C CYS A 114 -20.50 -12.91 1.49
N ASP A 115 -21.68 -13.20 2.01
CA ASP A 115 -21.92 -13.11 3.45
C ASP A 115 -21.04 -14.09 4.22
N ARG A 116 -21.23 -15.37 3.93
CA ARG A 116 -20.44 -16.50 4.41
C ARG A 116 -20.45 -17.58 3.35
N VAL A 117 -19.35 -18.33 3.23
CA VAL A 117 -19.31 -19.52 2.37
C VAL A 117 -20.24 -20.61 2.89
N SER A 118 -20.99 -21.25 2.00
CA SER A 118 -21.99 -22.26 2.34
C SER A 118 -21.56 -23.64 1.89
N GLU A 119 -21.60 -24.61 2.80
CA GLU A 119 -21.37 -26.03 2.48
C GLU A 119 -22.45 -26.63 1.57
N ASN A 120 -23.66 -26.06 1.57
CA ASN A 120 -24.80 -26.54 0.78
C ASN A 120 -24.92 -25.88 -0.60
N GLY A 121 -24.04 -24.93 -0.94
CA GLY A 121 -24.05 -24.20 -2.20
C GLY A 121 -22.65 -24.17 -2.84
N VAL A 122 -22.02 -23.00 -2.81
CA VAL A 122 -20.62 -22.80 -3.21
C VAL A 122 -19.78 -22.74 -1.94
N ASN A 123 -19.14 -23.86 -1.60
CA ASN A 123 -18.27 -23.94 -0.44
C ASN A 123 -16.97 -23.13 -0.62
N ARG A 124 -16.19 -23.02 0.46
CA ARG A 124 -14.93 -22.25 0.51
C ARG A 124 -13.97 -22.67 -0.59
N GLN A 125 -13.73 -23.96 -0.73
CA GLN A 125 -12.78 -24.49 -1.71
C GLN A 125 -13.18 -24.09 -3.14
N LYS A 126 -14.43 -24.30 -3.52
CA LYS A 126 -14.93 -23.96 -4.86
C LYS A 126 -14.84 -22.45 -5.13
N ALA A 127 -15.19 -21.62 -4.15
CA ALA A 127 -15.07 -20.17 -4.26
C ALA A 127 -13.61 -19.73 -4.43
N GLN A 128 -12.69 -20.27 -3.62
CA GLN A 128 -11.26 -19.96 -3.69
C GLN A 128 -10.62 -20.41 -5.01
N GLU A 129 -10.91 -21.62 -5.48
CA GLU A 129 -10.43 -22.11 -6.78
C GLU A 129 -10.91 -21.21 -7.93
N TRP A 130 -12.18 -20.78 -7.88
CA TRP A 130 -12.72 -19.82 -8.85
C TRP A 130 -12.00 -18.47 -8.77
N CYS A 131 -11.78 -17.96 -7.56
CA CYS A 131 -11.06 -16.72 -7.31
C CYS A 131 -9.64 -16.75 -7.87
N ILE A 132 -8.85 -17.78 -7.54
CA ILE A 132 -7.48 -17.96 -8.04
C ILE A 132 -7.46 -18.01 -9.57
N LYS A 133 -8.38 -18.77 -10.17
CA LYS A 133 -8.46 -18.92 -11.62
C LYS A 133 -8.72 -17.60 -12.34
N HIS A 134 -9.51 -16.71 -11.75
CA HIS A 134 -9.95 -15.46 -12.38
C HIS A 134 -9.30 -14.20 -11.78
N GLY A 135 -8.36 -14.36 -10.84
CA GLY A 135 -7.62 -13.26 -10.20
C GLY A 135 -8.43 -12.47 -9.17
N PHE A 136 -9.54 -13.01 -8.65
CA PHE A 136 -10.32 -12.38 -7.60
C PHE A 136 -9.76 -12.73 -6.22
N GLU A 137 -9.96 -11.83 -5.26
CA GLU A 137 -9.82 -12.12 -3.84
C GLU A 137 -11.20 -12.50 -3.26
N LEU A 138 -11.30 -13.58 -2.49
CA LEU A 138 -12.53 -13.94 -1.77
C LEU A 138 -12.59 -13.18 -0.45
N VAL A 139 -13.68 -12.43 -0.22
CA VAL A 139 -13.95 -11.76 1.05
C VAL A 139 -15.33 -12.18 1.57
N GLU A 140 -15.34 -12.78 2.76
CA GLU A 140 -16.57 -13.04 3.52
C GLU A 140 -16.89 -11.84 4.41
N LEU A 141 -18.15 -11.37 4.38
CA LEU A 141 -18.61 -10.28 5.25
C LEU A 141 -18.71 -10.72 6.71
N ASN A 142 -19.12 -11.97 6.94
CA ASN A 142 -19.33 -12.59 8.24
C ASN A 142 -18.74 -14.01 8.27
N PRO A 143 -17.40 -14.15 8.18
CA PRO A 143 -16.73 -15.45 8.19
C PRO A 143 -17.01 -16.21 9.49
N GLU A 144 -16.94 -17.54 9.43
CA GLU A 144 -17.08 -18.41 10.60
C GLU A 144 -15.84 -18.41 11.48
N GLU A 145 -14.70 -18.53 10.82
CA GLU A 145 -13.39 -18.56 11.43
C GLU A 145 -12.78 -17.17 11.26
N LEU A 146 -12.54 -16.51 12.39
CA LEU A 146 -11.80 -15.26 12.43
C LEU A 146 -10.30 -15.56 12.56
N PRO A 147 -9.43 -14.71 12.00
CA PRO A 147 -8.00 -14.80 12.23
C PRO A 147 -7.69 -14.76 13.73
N GLU A 148 -6.68 -15.51 14.15
CA GLU A 148 -6.25 -15.54 15.56
C GLU A 148 -5.78 -14.16 16.00
N GLU A 149 -6.34 -13.62 17.09
CA GLU A 149 -6.01 -12.27 17.58
C GLU A 149 -4.57 -12.13 18.08
N ASP A 150 -3.94 -13.26 18.45
CA ASP A 150 -2.57 -13.34 18.94
C ASP A 150 -1.52 -13.41 17.81
N ASP A 151 -1.96 -13.45 16.54
CA ASP A 151 -1.04 -13.28 15.41
C ASP A 151 -0.47 -11.85 15.41
N ASP A 152 0.82 -11.70 15.09
CA ASP A 152 1.49 -10.40 15.02
C ASP A 152 0.88 -9.51 13.92
N PHE A 153 0.26 -10.14 12.91
CA PHE A 153 -0.37 -9.49 11.76
C PHE A 153 -1.68 -10.18 11.36
N PRO A 154 -2.75 -10.06 12.17
CA PRO A 154 -4.00 -10.73 11.88
C PRO A 154 -4.59 -10.19 10.57
N GLU A 155 -4.98 -11.11 9.68
CA GLU A 155 -5.65 -10.75 8.44
C GLU A 155 -6.92 -9.94 8.72
N SER A 156 -7.26 -9.01 7.83
CA SER A 156 -8.54 -8.33 7.93
C SER A 156 -9.61 -9.08 7.13
N THR A 157 -10.84 -9.06 7.62
CA THR A 157 -12.00 -9.69 6.96
C THR A 157 -13.12 -8.67 6.71
N GLY A 158 -14.15 -9.09 5.99
CA GLY A 158 -15.35 -8.31 5.70
C GLY A 158 -15.12 -6.94 5.08
N ILE A 159 -15.96 -5.97 5.46
CA ILE A 159 -15.92 -4.61 4.90
C ILE A 159 -14.55 -3.95 5.11
N LYS A 160 -13.91 -4.19 6.25
CA LYS A 160 -12.56 -3.67 6.56
C LYS A 160 -11.56 -4.12 5.50
N ARG A 161 -11.61 -5.38 5.07
CA ARG A 161 -10.72 -5.91 4.03
C ARG A 161 -10.97 -5.27 2.67
N ILE A 162 -12.24 -5.10 2.29
CA ILE A 162 -12.63 -4.41 1.05
C ILE A 162 -12.09 -2.98 1.03
N VAL A 163 -12.31 -2.22 2.11
CA VAL A 163 -11.83 -0.84 2.25
C VAL A 163 -10.30 -0.79 2.16
N GLN A 164 -9.60 -1.73 2.79
CA GLN A 164 -8.13 -1.81 2.71
C GLN A 164 -7.64 -2.07 1.29
N ALA A 165 -8.25 -3.01 0.56
CA ALA A 165 -7.89 -3.29 -0.84
C ALA A 165 -8.10 -2.05 -1.73
N LEU A 166 -9.23 -1.35 -1.58
CA LEU A 166 -9.50 -0.12 -2.32
C LEU A 166 -8.55 1.03 -1.95
N ASN A 167 -8.16 1.14 -0.67
CA ASN A 167 -7.15 2.11 -0.21
C ASN A 167 -5.73 1.77 -0.68
N ALA A 168 -5.43 0.49 -0.92
CA ALA A 168 -4.13 0.04 -1.41
C ALA A 168 -3.97 0.20 -2.93
N ASN A 169 -5.09 0.39 -3.65
CA ASN A 169 -5.09 0.59 -5.09
C ASN A 169 -4.37 1.88 -5.52
N VAL A 170 -3.74 1.88 -6.70
CA VAL A 170 -3.05 3.06 -7.25
C VAL A 170 -3.95 3.77 -8.25
N TRP A 171 -4.91 4.55 -7.75
CA TRP A 171 -5.88 5.28 -8.56
C TRP A 171 -5.25 6.24 -9.59
N SER A 172 -5.84 6.37 -10.78
CA SER A 172 -5.31 7.24 -11.86
C SER A 172 -5.12 8.70 -11.48
N ASN A 173 -5.88 9.20 -10.50
CA ASN A 173 -5.84 10.58 -10.02
C ASN A 173 -5.22 10.73 -8.63
N VAL A 174 -4.35 9.79 -8.23
CA VAL A 174 -3.68 9.83 -6.93
C VAL A 174 -2.83 11.10 -6.74
N VAL A 175 -3.02 11.79 -5.62
CA VAL A 175 -2.24 12.96 -5.22
C VAL A 175 -1.47 12.63 -3.94
N MET A 176 -0.15 12.47 -4.05
CA MET A 176 0.71 12.15 -2.91
C MET A 176 0.75 13.30 -1.90
N LYS A 177 0.65 12.95 -0.62
CA LYS A 177 0.84 13.89 0.48
C LYS A 177 2.34 14.07 0.70
N ASN A 178 2.86 15.25 0.39
CA ASN A 178 4.22 15.61 0.79
C ASN A 178 4.23 15.86 2.30
N GLU A 179 4.77 14.93 3.09
CA GLU A 179 5.19 15.27 4.45
C GLU A 179 6.23 16.39 4.34
N LYS A 180 5.98 17.51 5.03
CA LYS A 180 6.80 18.73 5.00
C LYS A 180 8.29 18.36 5.07
N ASN A 181 9.08 18.99 4.18
CA ASN A 181 10.54 19.10 4.17
C ASN A 181 11.15 19.59 5.50
N GLN A 182 10.94 18.90 6.63
CA GLN A 182 11.51 19.23 7.93
C GLN A 182 12.46 18.12 8.45
N GLY A 183 12.45 16.93 7.84
CA GLY A 183 13.41 15.86 8.14
C GLY A 183 14.61 15.78 7.20
N PHE A 184 14.57 16.46 6.04
CA PHE A 184 15.55 16.23 4.96
C PHE A 184 16.67 17.28 4.84
N SER A 185 16.69 18.33 5.68
CA SER A 185 17.78 19.32 5.66
C SER A 185 19.12 18.79 6.20
N LEU A 186 19.13 17.64 6.88
CA LEU A 186 20.35 17.06 7.45
C LEU A 186 21.10 16.13 6.49
N LEU A 187 20.46 15.64 5.43
CA LEU A 187 21.09 14.71 4.47
C LEU A 187 21.69 15.42 3.26
N SER A 188 21.26 16.64 2.94
CA SER A 188 21.91 17.50 1.93
C SER A 188 23.36 17.84 2.29
N SER A 189 23.75 17.73 3.56
CA SER A 189 25.12 17.93 4.03
C SER A 189 25.98 16.65 4.05
N LEU A 190 25.38 15.48 3.85
CA LEU A 190 26.08 14.19 3.89
C LEU A 190 26.33 13.59 2.49
N ALA A 191 25.62 14.07 1.46
CA ALA A 191 25.99 13.84 0.08
C ALA A 191 27.13 14.80 -0.29
N GLY A 192 28.37 14.37 -0.02
CA GLY A 192 29.59 15.10 -0.33
C GLY A 192 29.64 15.58 -1.78
N ALA A 193 29.30 16.85 -2.00
CA ALA A 193 29.62 17.57 -3.22
C ALA A 193 31.09 17.99 -3.16
N ASN A 194 31.99 17.03 -3.44
CA ASN A 194 33.38 17.30 -3.80
C ASN A 194 33.68 16.61 -5.13
N HIS A 195 33.40 17.32 -6.22
CA HIS A 195 34.20 17.19 -7.43
C HIS A 195 34.74 18.58 -7.78
N ASN A 196 36.03 18.75 -7.53
CA ASN A 196 36.83 19.89 -7.97
C ASN A 196 37.49 19.56 -9.33
N ILE A 197 38.01 20.59 -10.00
CA ILE A 197 38.64 20.71 -11.34
C ILE A 197 37.68 21.39 -12.33
N GLY A 198 37.90 22.61 -12.82
CA GLY A 198 38.98 23.57 -12.68
C GLY A 198 39.02 24.46 -13.95
N SER A 199 38.85 25.77 -13.82
CA SER A 199 39.41 26.75 -14.77
C SER A 199 39.38 28.14 -14.14
N ALA A 200 40.49 28.85 -14.28
CA ALA A 200 40.81 30.12 -13.67
C ALA A 200 39.81 31.23 -13.99
N ASP A 201 39.49 32.08 -13.02
CA ASP A 201 39.85 33.50 -13.12
C ASP A 201 39.71 34.24 -11.78
N THR A 202 40.59 35.21 -11.66
CA THR A 202 40.98 36.06 -10.54
C THR A 202 39.88 37.04 -10.11
N CYS A 203 39.72 37.29 -8.79
CA CYS A 203 39.76 38.63 -8.14
C CYS A 203 39.05 38.68 -6.76
N HIS A 204 39.83 38.96 -5.72
CA HIS A 204 39.60 39.78 -4.51
C HIS A 204 38.16 40.18 -4.09
N SER A 205 37.78 39.93 -2.83
CA SER A 205 37.89 40.93 -1.73
C SER A 205 37.36 40.43 -0.38
N GLU A 206 38.21 40.61 0.65
CA GLU A 206 37.94 41.03 2.04
C GLU A 206 37.14 40.18 3.04
N GLN A 207 37.81 39.96 4.17
CA GLN A 207 37.39 39.47 5.48
C GLN A 207 37.70 40.62 6.50
N PRO A 208 37.48 40.50 7.83
CA PRO A 208 36.26 40.45 8.66
C PRO A 208 36.24 41.60 9.71
N CYS A 209 35.21 41.67 10.59
CA CYS A 209 35.39 42.26 11.93
C CYS A 209 34.37 41.76 12.97
N LEU A 210 34.89 41.26 14.10
CA LEU A 210 34.21 41.05 15.38
C LEU A 210 34.34 42.32 16.25
N PRO A 211 33.62 42.39 17.39
CA PRO A 211 34.27 42.88 18.61
C PRO A 211 34.14 41.90 19.79
N ALA A 212 35.12 42.05 20.69
CA ALA A 212 35.41 41.26 21.88
C ALA A 212 34.97 41.99 23.18
N ALA A 213 34.80 41.23 24.27
CA ALA A 213 35.05 41.63 25.67
C ALA A 213 34.98 40.35 26.56
N GLU A 214 36.12 39.83 27.03
CA GLU A 214 36.67 39.93 28.41
C GLU A 214 35.86 39.16 29.49
N ARG A 215 36.32 37.97 29.93
CA ARG A 215 37.35 37.65 30.96
C ARG A 215 36.73 37.53 32.37
N THR A 216 36.85 36.36 33.00
CA THR A 216 37.29 36.15 34.41
C THR A 216 37.42 34.64 34.67
N GLU A 217 38.61 34.21 35.08
CA GLU A 217 38.88 32.89 35.66
C GLU A 217 38.72 32.90 37.18
N ALA A 218 38.29 31.78 37.77
CA ALA A 218 38.67 31.39 39.12
C ALA A 218 38.60 29.86 39.28
N LEU A 219 39.75 29.28 39.61
CA LEU A 219 39.98 27.88 40.00
C LEU A 219 39.78 27.69 41.51
N LEU A 220 39.72 26.39 41.89
CA LEU A 220 39.87 25.75 43.22
C LEU A 220 38.56 25.40 43.95
N ASP A 221 38.37 24.25 44.61
CA ASP A 221 38.94 22.90 44.54
C ASP A 221 38.09 21.99 45.46
N HIS A 222 38.24 20.66 45.31
CA HIS A 222 38.03 19.60 46.31
C HIS A 222 36.65 18.92 46.57
N ARG A 223 36.61 17.67 46.05
CA ARG A 223 36.59 16.39 46.83
C ARG A 223 35.28 15.59 46.88
N GLY A 224 35.23 14.57 46.01
CA GLY A 224 35.19 13.16 46.42
C GLY A 224 33.82 12.49 46.53
N GLY A 225 33.57 11.50 45.66
CA GLY A 225 32.52 10.50 45.86
C GLY A 225 32.18 9.77 44.56
N ALA A 226 32.30 8.45 44.57
CA ALA A 226 32.36 7.58 43.41
C ALA A 226 31.01 7.29 42.71
N SER A 227 31.16 6.67 41.54
CA SER A 227 30.28 5.68 40.91
C SER A 227 29.24 6.14 39.88
N ASN A 228 29.48 5.60 38.68
CA ASN A 228 28.53 5.15 37.66
C ASN A 228 28.21 6.13 36.53
N THR A 229 29.11 6.07 35.54
CA THR A 229 28.83 6.22 34.12
C THR A 229 27.75 5.23 33.66
N ALA A 230 26.55 5.70 33.34
CA ALA A 230 25.62 5.04 32.42
C ALA A 230 24.46 6.00 32.13
N ASP A 231 24.44 6.58 30.94
CA ASP A 231 23.24 6.84 30.11
C ASP A 231 23.54 7.84 29.00
N ALA A 232 24.63 7.56 28.27
CA ALA A 232 24.92 8.17 26.98
C ALA A 232 25.52 7.08 26.07
N GLN A 233 24.69 6.11 25.66
CA GLN A 233 24.89 5.25 24.49
C GLN A 233 23.74 4.23 24.40
N VAL A 234 22.65 4.60 23.74
CA VAL A 234 21.79 3.64 23.03
C VAL A 234 21.72 4.13 21.59
N ASP A 235 22.86 4.04 20.92
CA ASP A 235 22.94 4.17 19.49
C ASP A 235 23.61 2.91 18.94
N SER A 236 22.94 2.30 17.97
CA SER A 236 23.46 1.28 17.07
C SER A 236 23.82 -0.10 17.64
N ILE A 237 22.79 -0.93 17.86
CA ILE A 237 22.85 -2.35 17.43
C ILE A 237 22.11 -2.42 16.09
N VAL A 238 22.67 -1.75 15.08
CA VAL A 238 22.20 -1.92 13.70
C VAL A 238 23.01 -3.07 13.12
N ASP A 239 22.35 -4.16 12.74
CA ASP A 239 22.96 -5.24 11.97
C ASP A 239 23.54 -4.65 10.67
N PRO A 240 24.88 -4.57 10.51
CA PRO A 240 25.52 -4.02 9.31
C PRO A 240 25.17 -4.83 8.06
N MET A 241 24.75 -6.08 8.24
CA MET A 241 24.38 -6.99 7.17
C MET A 241 23.07 -6.58 6.50
N LEU A 242 22.13 -5.98 7.25
CA LEU A 242 20.82 -5.59 6.73
C LEU A 242 20.90 -4.38 5.77
N ASP A 243 21.80 -3.43 6.03
CA ASP A 243 22.01 -2.29 5.11
C ASP A 243 22.66 -2.74 3.80
N LEU A 244 23.55 -3.72 3.86
CA LEU A 244 24.17 -4.31 2.67
C LEU A 244 23.14 -5.08 1.85
N ASP A 245 22.28 -5.86 2.50
CA ASP A 245 21.18 -6.60 1.87
C ASP A 245 20.18 -5.64 1.19
N ILE A 246 19.86 -4.50 1.82
CA ILE A 246 19.01 -3.44 1.23
C ILE A 246 19.65 -2.81 0.00
N GLN A 247 20.94 -2.51 0.05
CA GLN A 247 21.68 -1.94 -1.08
C GLN A 247 21.74 -2.93 -2.27
N GLU A 248 21.82 -4.23 -1.98
CA GLU A 248 21.76 -5.29 -2.99
C GLU A 248 20.37 -5.41 -3.64
N LEU A 249 19.27 -5.30 -2.87
CA LEU A 249 17.93 -5.24 -3.46
C LEU A 249 17.75 -4.03 -4.39
N ALA A 250 18.36 -2.88 -4.05
CA ALA A 250 18.33 -1.70 -4.89
C ALA A 250 19.08 -1.90 -6.22
N SER A 251 20.24 -2.57 -6.19
CA SER A 251 21.00 -2.86 -7.41
C SER A 251 20.28 -3.89 -8.29
N LEU A 252 19.72 -4.95 -7.72
CA LEU A 252 18.97 -5.99 -8.45
C LEU A 252 17.68 -5.47 -9.09
N THR A 253 17.11 -4.38 -8.58
CA THR A 253 15.90 -3.73 -9.14
C THR A 253 16.20 -2.68 -10.21
N THR A 254 17.44 -2.16 -10.30
CA THR A 254 17.86 -1.19 -11.34
C THR A 254 18.32 -1.86 -12.64
N GLY A 255 18.76 -3.12 -12.58
CA GLY A 255 19.25 -3.86 -13.74
C GLY A 255 18.09 -4.31 -14.63
N GLY A 256 17.96 -3.70 -15.81
CA GLY A 256 16.81 -3.85 -16.70
C GLY A 256 16.40 -5.30 -16.96
N GLY A 257 15.25 -5.69 -16.41
CA GLY A 257 14.35 -6.75 -16.91
C GLY A 257 14.88 -8.16 -17.12
N ASP A 258 16.12 -8.47 -16.74
CA ASP A 258 16.72 -9.79 -16.96
C ASP A 258 16.18 -10.83 -15.96
N LEU A 259 15.89 -12.03 -16.45
CA LEU A 259 15.28 -13.11 -15.67
C LEU A 259 16.20 -13.54 -14.52
N GLU A 260 17.53 -13.49 -14.72
CA GLU A 260 18.53 -13.80 -13.70
C GLU A 260 18.54 -12.80 -12.54
N ASN A 261 18.27 -11.51 -12.82
CA ASN A 261 18.17 -10.49 -11.77
C ASN A 261 16.93 -10.70 -10.90
N PHE A 262 15.85 -11.20 -11.50
CA PHE A 262 14.63 -11.55 -10.78
C PHE A 262 14.89 -12.75 -9.86
N GLU A 263 15.47 -13.85 -10.36
CA GLU A 263 15.76 -15.03 -9.54
C GLU A 263 16.69 -14.73 -8.35
N ARG A 264 17.68 -13.84 -8.56
CA ARG A 264 18.54 -13.32 -7.49
C ARG A 264 17.77 -12.48 -6.48
N LEU A 265 16.85 -11.63 -6.93
CA LEU A 265 15.97 -10.85 -6.05
C LEU A 265 15.13 -11.76 -5.14
N PHE A 266 14.54 -12.84 -5.69
CA PHE A 266 13.77 -13.80 -4.89
C PHE A 266 14.63 -14.57 -3.90
N SER A 267 15.81 -15.01 -4.34
CA SER A 267 16.75 -15.70 -3.47
C SER A 267 17.17 -14.81 -2.30
N LYS A 268 17.39 -13.50 -2.57
CA LYS A 268 17.77 -12.53 -1.54
C LYS A 268 16.62 -12.19 -0.59
N LEU A 269 15.41 -11.99 -1.09
CA LEU A 269 14.23 -11.75 -0.24
C LEU A 269 13.93 -12.95 0.66
N LYS A 270 14.09 -14.17 0.13
CA LYS A 270 13.97 -15.41 0.91
C LYS A 270 15.03 -15.49 2.00
N GLU A 271 16.29 -15.19 1.68
CA GLU A 271 17.39 -15.15 2.66
C GLU A 271 17.10 -14.14 3.78
N MET A 272 16.60 -12.95 3.45
CA MET A 272 16.23 -11.93 4.43
C MET A 272 15.04 -12.34 5.30
N LYS A 273 14.06 -13.06 4.72
CA LYS A 273 12.93 -13.64 5.46
C LYS A 273 13.39 -14.73 6.43
N ASP A 274 14.24 -15.64 5.97
CA ASP A 274 14.77 -16.73 6.79
C ASP A 274 15.64 -16.17 7.94
N LYS A 275 16.46 -15.15 7.67
CA LYS A 275 17.21 -14.42 8.72
C LYS A 275 16.28 -13.79 9.73
N ALA A 276 15.24 -13.08 9.28
CA ALA A 276 14.25 -12.48 10.18
C ALA A 276 13.56 -13.52 11.08
N ALA A 277 13.26 -14.71 10.56
CA ALA A 277 12.65 -15.78 11.35
C ALA A 277 13.53 -16.28 12.51
N THR A 278 14.85 -16.10 12.43
CA THR A 278 15.78 -16.49 13.52
C THR A 278 15.94 -15.44 14.62
N LEU A 279 15.38 -14.23 14.44
CA LEU A 279 15.55 -13.12 15.37
C LEU A 279 14.50 -13.14 16.51
N PRO A 280 14.86 -12.65 17.71
CA PRO A 280 13.90 -12.36 18.78
C PRO A 280 12.82 -11.36 18.34
N HIS A 281 11.62 -11.44 18.94
CA HIS A 281 10.44 -10.67 18.53
C HIS A 281 10.68 -9.14 18.40
N GLU A 282 11.37 -8.51 19.35
CA GLU A 282 11.67 -7.07 19.26
C GLU A 282 12.59 -6.71 18.09
N GLN A 283 13.55 -7.58 17.75
CA GLN A 283 14.47 -7.38 16.62
C GLN A 283 13.81 -7.69 15.27
N ARG A 284 12.88 -8.65 15.23
CA ARG A 284 12.02 -8.92 14.05
C ARG A 284 11.23 -7.69 13.64
N LYS A 285 10.67 -6.97 14.61
CA LYS A 285 9.91 -5.74 14.38
C LYS A 285 10.77 -4.63 13.77
N LEU A 286 12.00 -4.44 14.26
CA LEU A 286 12.94 -3.45 13.73
C LEU A 286 13.41 -3.82 12.31
N HIS A 287 13.70 -5.10 12.08
CA HIS A 287 14.09 -5.64 10.78
C HIS A 287 12.97 -5.42 9.74
N ALA A 288 11.72 -5.79 10.09
CA ALA A 288 10.55 -5.59 9.22
C ALA A 288 10.31 -4.10 8.90
N GLU A 289 10.42 -3.21 9.88
CA GLU A 289 10.23 -1.78 9.64
C GLU A 289 11.32 -1.19 8.72
N LYS A 290 12.56 -1.67 8.83
CA LYS A 290 13.67 -1.23 7.96
C LYS A 290 13.49 -1.74 6.53
N VAL A 291 13.13 -3.01 6.35
CA VAL A 291 12.78 -3.59 5.04
C VAL A 291 11.62 -2.82 4.41
N ARG A 292 10.55 -2.55 5.17
CA ARG A 292 9.39 -1.79 4.70
C ARG A 292 9.74 -0.37 4.26
N LYS A 293 10.62 0.33 5.00
CA LYS A 293 11.12 1.66 4.63
C LYS A 293 11.94 1.63 3.34
N SER A 294 12.81 0.63 3.19
CA SER A 294 13.64 0.47 2.00
C SER A 294 12.83 0.10 0.77
N VAL A 295 11.87 -0.82 0.90
CA VAL A 295 10.98 -1.16 -0.22
C VAL A 295 10.11 0.04 -0.59
N ARG A 296 9.64 0.84 0.37
CA ARG A 296 8.96 2.11 0.08
C ARG A 296 9.84 3.08 -0.71
N TYR A 297 11.12 3.21 -0.33
CA TYR A 297 12.06 4.06 -1.06
C TYR A 297 12.23 3.58 -2.51
N LEU A 298 12.42 2.27 -2.71
CA LEU A 298 12.49 1.68 -4.04
C LEU A 298 11.20 1.96 -4.84
N LEU A 299 10.02 1.69 -4.28
CA LEU A 299 8.72 1.97 -4.90
C LEU A 299 8.54 3.45 -5.31
N SER A 300 9.06 4.39 -4.53
CA SER A 300 8.97 5.83 -4.84
C SER A 300 9.90 6.28 -5.98
N THR A 301 10.89 5.45 -6.33
CA THR A 301 11.93 5.79 -7.32
C THR A 301 11.65 5.15 -8.69
N TYR A 302 10.71 4.21 -8.80
CA TYR A 302 10.44 3.47 -10.04
C TYR A 302 9.06 3.75 -10.65
N ASN A 303 8.95 3.55 -11.97
CA ASN A 303 7.73 3.73 -12.73
C ASN A 303 6.62 2.75 -12.28
N ARG A 304 5.36 3.15 -12.49
CA ARG A 304 4.11 2.49 -12.06
C ARG A 304 4.09 0.98 -12.28
N SER A 305 4.63 0.50 -13.41
CA SER A 305 4.69 -0.92 -13.76
C SER A 305 5.67 -1.75 -12.90
N SER A 306 6.77 -1.14 -12.46
CA SER A 306 7.75 -1.78 -11.56
C SER A 306 7.29 -1.74 -10.11
N ALA A 307 6.54 -0.71 -9.72
CA ALA A 307 5.95 -0.60 -8.40
C ALA A 307 4.89 -1.68 -8.13
N VAL A 308 4.04 -1.97 -9.12
CA VAL A 308 3.04 -3.05 -9.06
C VAL A 308 3.69 -4.42 -8.86
N ARG A 309 4.83 -4.69 -9.53
CA ARG A 309 5.56 -5.96 -9.35
C ARG A 309 6.12 -6.12 -7.93
N ILE A 310 6.62 -5.05 -7.33
CA ILE A 310 7.15 -5.07 -5.95
C ILE A 310 6.02 -5.19 -4.92
N ILE A 311 4.84 -4.60 -5.18
CA ILE A 311 3.66 -4.73 -4.30
C ILE A 311 3.12 -6.17 -4.34
N ILE A 312 3.03 -6.79 -5.51
CA ILE A 312 2.66 -8.21 -5.64
C ILE A 312 3.66 -9.09 -4.88
N ILE A 313 4.95 -8.77 -4.92
CA ILE A 313 6.00 -9.50 -4.18
C ILE A 313 5.84 -9.38 -2.65
N LEU A 314 5.35 -8.26 -2.13
CA LEU A 314 5.15 -8.05 -0.69
C LEU A 314 3.83 -8.60 -0.14
N VAL A 315 2.82 -8.80 -0.99
CA VAL A 315 1.50 -9.32 -0.57
C VAL A 315 1.49 -10.85 -0.51
N TYR A 316 2.36 -11.51 -1.27
CA TYR A 316 2.43 -12.98 -1.35
C TYR A 316 3.60 -13.62 -0.58
N PHE A 317 4.32 -12.86 0.26
CA PHE A 317 5.42 -13.35 1.11
C PHE A 317 5.46 -12.72 2.49
#